data_AF-A0A2J8LE99-F1
#
_entry.id   AF-A0A2J8LE99-F1
#
_cell.length_a   1.000
_cell.length_b   1.000
_cell.length_c   1.000
_cell.angle_alpha   90.00
_cell.angle_beta   90.00
_cell.angle_gamma   90.00
#
_symmetry.space_group_name_H-M   'P 1'
#
loop_
_entity.id
_entity.type
_entity.pdbx_description
1 polymer ?
#
loop_
_entity_poly.entity_id
_entity_poly.type
_entity_poly.pdbx_seq_one_letter_code
_entity_poly.pdbx_strand_id
1 'polypeptide(L)'
;LFLILGTCTLFFAFECRYLAVQLSPAIPVFAAMLFLFSMATLLRTSFSDPGVIPRALPDEAAFIEMEIEATNGAVPQGQRPPPRIKNFQINNQIVKLKYCYTCKIFRPPRASHCSICDNCVESLKIGFLETLKETPGTVLEVLICFFTLWSVVGLTGFHTFLVALNQTTNEDIKGSWTGKNRVQNPYSHGNIV
;
A
#
# COMPACT_ATOMS: atom_id res chain seq x y z
N LEU A 1 3.19 10.83 4.50
CA LEU A 1 3.24 12.28 4.21
C LEU A 1 4.54 12.92 4.69
N PHE A 2 4.86 12.88 5.99
CA PHE A 2 6.09 13.50 6.55
C PHE A 2 7.37 13.04 5.84
N LEU A 3 7.52 11.72 5.60
CA LEU A 3 8.69 11.18 4.90
C LEU A 3 8.83 11.75 3.49
N ILE A 4 7.76 11.73 2.68
CA ILE A 4 7.78 12.23 1.29
C ILE A 4 8.07 13.73 1.26
N LEU A 5 7.37 14.52 2.08
CA LEU A 5 7.59 15.97 2.13
C LEU A 5 9.00 16.30 2.63
N GLY A 6 9.46 15.62 3.68
CA GLY A 6 10.77 15.84 4.28
C GLY A 6 11.90 15.53 3.30
N THR A 7 11.90 14.33 2.69
CA THR A 7 12.95 13.93 1.76
C THR A 7 12.98 14.82 0.52
N CYS A 8 11.83 15.16 -0.05
CA CYS A 8 11.77 16.07 -1.19
C CYS A 8 12.24 17.49 -0.82
N THR A 9 11.85 18.02 0.34
CA THR A 9 12.29 19.35 0.79
C THR A 9 13.81 19.41 0.95
N LEU A 10 14.41 18.40 1.58
CA LEU A 10 15.87 18.33 1.73
C LEU A 10 16.57 18.25 0.36
N PHE A 11 16.06 17.44 -0.56
CA PHE A 11 16.59 17.34 -1.92
C PHE A 11 16.51 18.68 -2.68
N PHE A 12 15.38 19.40 -2.60
CA PHE A 12 15.24 20.71 -3.25
C PHE A 12 16.08 21.81 -2.59
N ALA A 13 16.25 21.76 -1.27
CA ALA A 13 17.00 22.77 -0.52
C ALA A 13 18.53 22.66 -0.75
N PHE A 14 19.07 21.45 -0.76
CA PHE A 14 20.53 21.24 -0.75
C PHE A 14 21.08 20.78 -2.11
N GLU A 15 20.43 19.80 -2.74
CA GLU A 15 20.99 19.12 -3.92
C GLU A 15 20.61 19.80 -5.25
N CYS A 16 19.39 20.34 -5.35
CA CYS A 16 18.87 20.86 -6.63
C CYS A 16 19.71 21.98 -7.23
N ARG A 17 20.25 22.89 -6.41
CA ARG A 17 21.09 23.99 -6.93
C ARG A 17 22.38 23.46 -7.55
N TYR A 18 23.02 22.50 -6.90
CA TYR A 18 24.24 21.88 -7.39
C TYR A 18 23.97 21.11 -8.69
N LEU A 19 22.94 20.25 -8.69
CA LEU A 19 22.56 19.43 -9.85
C LEU A 19 22.12 20.28 -11.06
N ALA A 20 21.38 21.37 -10.83
CA ALA A 20 20.90 22.24 -11.89
C ALA A 20 22.04 22.98 -12.62
N VAL A 21 23.06 23.42 -11.87
CA VAL A 21 24.18 24.20 -12.43
C VAL A 21 25.26 23.31 -13.03
N GLN A 22 25.58 22.18 -12.37
CA GLN A 22 26.73 21.35 -12.76
C GLN A 22 26.38 20.23 -13.74
N LEU A 23 25.13 19.77 -13.76
CA LEU A 23 24.72 18.62 -14.58
C LEU A 23 23.65 19.00 -15.60
N SER A 24 22.46 19.40 -15.14
CA SER A 24 21.39 19.86 -16.03
C SER A 24 20.20 20.44 -15.26
N PRO A 25 19.59 21.55 -15.73
CA PRO A 25 18.34 22.07 -15.17
C PRO A 25 17.13 21.14 -15.42
N ALA A 26 17.25 20.14 -16.31
CA ALA A 26 16.17 19.17 -16.53
C ALA A 26 15.90 18.30 -15.28
N ILE A 27 16.94 18.02 -14.49
CA ILE A 27 16.86 17.15 -13.30
C ILE A 27 15.86 17.67 -12.26
N PRO A 28 15.96 18.92 -11.77
CA PRO A 28 14.97 19.45 -10.82
C PRO A 28 13.55 19.54 -11.41
N VAL A 29 13.42 19.76 -12.73
CA VAL A 29 12.10 19.77 -13.40
C VAL A 29 11.44 18.40 -13.34
N PHE A 30 12.17 17.34 -13.71
CA PHE A 30 11.65 15.97 -13.60
C PHE A 30 11.36 15.60 -12.14
N ALA A 31 12.23 15.96 -11.20
CA ALA A 31 12.01 15.71 -9.78
C ALA A 31 10.72 16.39 -9.26
N ALA A 32 10.46 17.63 -9.67
CA ALA A 32 9.26 18.37 -9.29
C ALA A 32 7.99 17.73 -9.89
N MET A 33 8.04 17.33 -11.16
CA MET A 33 6.93 16.64 -11.83
C MET A 33 6.57 15.32 -11.14
N LEU A 34 7.58 14.49 -10.83
CA LEU A 34 7.38 13.23 -10.13
C LEU A 34 6.84 13.44 -8.70
N PHE A 35 7.33 14.45 -7.99
CA PHE A 35 6.80 14.81 -6.68
C PHE A 35 5.32 15.20 -6.74
N LEU A 36 4.95 16.09 -7.67
CA LEU A 36 3.56 16.52 -7.83
C LEU A 36 2.65 15.35 -8.23
N PHE A 37 3.11 14.49 -9.14
CA PHE A 37 2.38 13.28 -9.52
C PHE A 37 2.17 12.34 -8.33
N SER A 38 3.23 12.02 -7.59
CA SER A 38 3.17 11.17 -6.39
C SER A 38 2.26 11.77 -5.31
N MET A 39 2.33 13.08 -5.10
CA MET A 39 1.44 13.76 -4.16
C MET A 39 -0.02 13.69 -4.64
N ALA A 40 -0.28 13.93 -5.93
CA ALA A 40 -1.64 13.84 -6.48
C ALA A 40 -2.23 12.44 -6.34
N THR A 41 -1.46 11.38 -6.62
CA THR A 41 -1.95 10.00 -6.44
C THR A 41 -2.16 9.63 -4.97
N LEU A 42 -1.29 10.09 -4.08
CA LEU A 42 -1.45 9.91 -2.64
C LEU A 42 -2.70 10.63 -2.11
N LEU A 43 -2.90 11.89 -2.48
CA LEU A 43 -4.06 12.67 -2.02
C LEU A 43 -5.35 12.06 -2.57
N ARG A 44 -5.36 11.66 -3.86
CA ARG A 44 -6.51 10.98 -4.45
C ARG A 44 -6.84 9.70 -3.70
N THR A 45 -5.87 8.85 -3.40
CA THR A 45 -6.13 7.60 -2.64
C THR A 45 -6.55 7.86 -1.20
N SER A 46 -5.98 8.88 -0.54
CA SER A 46 -6.27 9.21 0.86
C SER A 46 -7.64 9.84 1.08
N PHE A 47 -8.13 10.63 0.11
CA PHE A 47 -9.41 11.33 0.21
C PHE A 47 -10.51 10.73 -0.66
N SER A 48 -10.25 9.61 -1.32
CA SER A 48 -11.31 8.87 -2.02
C SER A 48 -12.25 8.23 -0.99
N ASP A 49 -13.54 8.30 -1.27
CA ASP A 49 -14.55 7.55 -0.53
C ASP A 49 -14.21 6.05 -0.61
N PRO A 50 -14.07 5.34 0.52
CA PRO A 50 -13.85 3.89 0.52
C PRO A 50 -15.07 3.08 0.03
N GLY A 51 -16.15 3.75 -0.37
CA GLY A 51 -17.42 3.15 -0.80
C GLY A 51 -18.37 3.02 0.38
N VAL A 52 -18.57 4.08 1.16
CA VAL A 52 -19.45 4.09 2.33
C VAL A 52 -20.89 3.81 1.91
N ILE A 53 -21.45 2.76 2.51
CA ILE A 53 -22.85 2.38 2.35
C ILE A 53 -23.64 3.11 3.46
N PRO A 54 -24.67 3.90 3.11
CA PRO A 54 -25.45 4.63 4.10
C PRO A 54 -26.15 3.67 5.06
N ARG A 55 -26.32 4.11 6.32
CA ARG A 55 -27.07 3.37 7.33
C ARG A 55 -28.56 3.38 6.98
N ALA A 56 -29.28 2.35 7.43
CA ALA A 56 -30.74 2.32 7.28
C ALA A 56 -31.37 3.49 8.04
N LEU A 57 -32.42 4.07 7.46
CA LEU A 57 -33.26 5.06 8.13
C LEU A 57 -33.99 4.38 9.32
N PRO A 58 -34.34 5.10 10.41
CA PRO A 58 -34.91 4.46 11.59
C PRO A 58 -36.18 3.62 11.34
N ASP A 59 -37.04 4.06 10.43
CA ASP A 59 -38.24 3.34 9.98
C ASP A 59 -37.89 2.09 9.18
N GLU A 60 -36.93 2.18 8.25
CA GLU A 60 -36.41 1.05 7.49
C GLU A 60 -35.73 0.02 8.40
N ALA A 61 -34.93 0.47 9.37
CA ALA A 61 -34.30 -0.37 10.37
C ALA A 61 -35.34 -1.09 11.24
N ALA A 62 -36.38 -0.40 11.68
CA ALA A 62 -37.47 -0.99 12.46
C ALA A 62 -38.24 -2.04 11.65
N PHE A 63 -38.53 -1.76 10.37
CA PHE A 63 -39.16 -2.72 9.48
C PHE A 63 -38.30 -3.98 9.29
N ILE A 64 -37.00 -3.80 9.05
CA ILE A 64 -36.05 -4.91 8.92
C ILE A 64 -35.98 -5.73 10.21
N GLU A 65 -35.95 -5.10 11.37
CA GLU A 65 -35.94 -5.79 12.66
C GLU A 65 -37.23 -6.58 12.89
N MET A 66 -38.39 -6.01 12.54
CA MET A 66 -39.68 -6.70 12.60
C MET A 66 -39.73 -7.91 11.64
N GLU A 67 -39.23 -7.78 10.41
CA GLU A 67 -39.14 -8.89 9.44
C GLU A 67 -38.25 -10.03 9.98
N ILE A 68 -37.14 -9.67 10.63
CA ILE A 68 -36.20 -10.61 11.25
C ILE A 68 -36.85 -11.33 12.43
N GLU A 69 -37.59 -10.63 13.28
CA GLU A 69 -38.31 -11.22 14.42
C GLU A 69 -39.42 -12.16 13.96
N ALA A 70 -40.20 -11.76 12.94
CA ALA A 70 -41.23 -12.60 12.35
C ALA A 70 -40.66 -13.89 11.73
N THR A 71 -39.48 -13.81 11.11
CA THR A 71 -38.84 -14.97 10.46
C THR A 71 -38.19 -15.92 11.47
N ASN A 72 -37.59 -15.39 12.55
CA ASN A 72 -36.85 -16.19 13.52
C ASN A 72 -37.72 -16.71 14.68
N GLY A 73 -38.95 -16.21 14.83
CA GLY A 73 -39.81 -16.51 15.97
C GLY A 73 -39.34 -15.84 17.27
N ALA A 74 -40.13 -15.99 18.33
CA ALA A 74 -39.79 -15.47 19.65
C ALA A 74 -38.62 -16.26 20.26
N VAL A 75 -37.48 -15.60 20.45
CA VAL A 75 -36.31 -16.19 21.12
C VAL A 75 -36.51 -16.11 22.64
N PRO A 76 -36.46 -17.22 23.39
CA PRO A 76 -36.52 -17.20 24.85
C PRO A 76 -35.39 -16.36 25.47
N GLN A 77 -35.68 -15.64 26.56
CA GLN A 77 -34.66 -14.88 27.29
C GLN A 77 -33.50 -15.79 27.75
N GLY A 78 -32.26 -15.40 27.42
CA GLY A 78 -31.04 -16.14 27.79
C GLY A 78 -30.43 -16.99 26.67
N GLN A 79 -31.12 -17.18 25.53
CA GLN A 79 -30.54 -17.81 24.34
C GLN A 79 -29.91 -16.78 23.39
N ARG A 80 -28.81 -17.17 22.75
CA ARG A 80 -28.17 -16.35 21.72
C ARG A 80 -29.13 -16.21 20.53
N PRO A 81 -29.43 -14.98 20.05
CA PRO A 81 -30.30 -14.79 18.91
C PRO A 81 -29.77 -15.56 17.68
N PRO A 82 -30.66 -16.16 16.87
CA PRO A 82 -30.25 -16.86 15.66
C PRO A 82 -29.53 -15.89 14.69
N PRO A 83 -28.56 -16.38 13.90
CA PRO A 83 -27.84 -15.57 12.95
C PRO A 83 -28.80 -15.00 11.89
N ARG A 84 -28.92 -13.67 11.86
CA ARG A 84 -29.75 -12.90 10.93
C ARG A 84 -29.17 -13.00 9.51
N ILE A 85 -29.68 -13.94 8.71
CA ILE A 85 -29.25 -14.22 7.34
C ILE A 85 -30.44 -14.06 6.38
N LYS A 86 -30.25 -13.29 5.32
CA LYS A 86 -31.21 -13.18 4.21
C LYS A 86 -30.64 -13.85 2.97
N ASN A 87 -31.39 -14.77 2.39
CA ASN A 87 -30.99 -15.46 1.17
C ASN A 87 -31.39 -14.61 -0.03
N PHE A 88 -30.43 -14.32 -0.91
CA PHE A 88 -30.66 -13.56 -2.13
C PHE A 88 -30.14 -14.36 -3.33
N GLN A 89 -30.91 -14.48 -4.41
CA GLN A 89 -30.50 -15.21 -5.61
C GLN A 89 -29.80 -14.27 -6.60
N ILE A 90 -28.58 -14.62 -7.01
CA ILE A 90 -27.82 -13.92 -8.06
C ILE A 90 -27.39 -14.99 -9.07
N ASN A 91 -27.76 -14.86 -10.34
CA ASN A 91 -27.43 -15.82 -11.39
C ASN A 91 -27.76 -17.29 -11.02
N ASN A 92 -28.97 -17.54 -10.50
CA ASN A 92 -29.42 -18.85 -10.00
C ASN A 92 -28.61 -19.44 -8.81
N GLN A 93 -27.70 -18.68 -8.20
CA GLN A 93 -26.98 -19.09 -6.98
C GLN A 93 -27.52 -18.35 -5.76
N ILE A 94 -27.76 -19.08 -4.67
CA ILE A 94 -28.23 -18.51 -3.41
C ILE A 94 -27.03 -17.95 -2.62
N VAL A 95 -26.97 -16.63 -2.49
CA VAL A 95 -25.98 -15.92 -1.69
C VAL A 95 -26.59 -15.53 -0.34
N LYS A 96 -25.89 -15.88 0.74
CA LYS A 96 -26.30 -15.58 2.12
C LYS A 96 -25.80 -14.20 2.54
N LEU A 97 -26.70 -13.23 2.66
CA LEU A 97 -26.39 -11.89 3.16
C LEU A 97 -26.41 -11.89 4.69
N LYS A 98 -25.40 -11.26 5.29
CA LYS A 98 -25.28 -11.16 6.76
C LYS A 98 -25.72 -9.78 7.22
N TYR A 99 -26.56 -9.73 8.25
CA TYR A 99 -26.97 -8.48 8.87
C TYR A 99 -25.78 -7.76 9.55
N CYS A 100 -25.76 -6.44 9.50
CA CYS A 100 -24.85 -5.58 10.28
C CYS A 100 -25.65 -4.89 11.40
N TYR A 101 -25.28 -5.14 12.65
CA TYR A 101 -25.97 -4.57 13.80
C TYR A 101 -25.74 -3.06 13.98
N THR A 102 -24.57 -2.57 13.56
CA THR A 102 -24.20 -1.15 13.68
C THR A 102 -24.90 -0.29 12.63
N CYS A 103 -24.86 -0.72 11.36
CA CYS A 103 -25.44 0.03 10.24
C CYS A 103 -26.91 -0.31 9.97
N LYS A 104 -27.45 -1.31 10.67
CA LYS A 104 -28.84 -1.79 10.59
C LYS A 104 -29.31 -2.23 9.20
N ILE A 105 -28.38 -2.68 8.36
CA ILE A 105 -28.64 -3.17 7.01
C ILE A 105 -28.23 -4.64 6.84
N PHE A 106 -28.86 -5.33 5.89
CA PHE A 106 -28.27 -6.54 5.31
C PHE A 106 -27.15 -6.14 4.37
N ARG A 107 -25.92 -6.57 4.68
CA ARG A 107 -24.73 -6.19 3.91
C ARG A 107 -24.86 -6.69 2.47
N PRO A 108 -24.75 -5.81 1.46
CA PRO A 108 -24.69 -6.23 0.07
C PRO A 108 -23.56 -7.24 -0.18
N PRO A 109 -23.65 -8.06 -1.26
CA PRO A 109 -22.54 -8.91 -1.67
C PRO A 109 -21.26 -8.08 -1.77
N ARG A 110 -20.16 -8.61 -1.22
CA ARG A 110 -18.84 -7.94 -1.18
C ARG A 110 -18.75 -6.70 -0.26
N ALA A 111 -19.76 -6.35 0.53
CA ALA A 111 -19.61 -5.30 1.55
C ALA A 111 -19.07 -5.85 2.89
N SER A 112 -18.29 -5.06 3.61
CA SER A 112 -17.80 -5.36 4.96
C SER A 112 -17.97 -4.18 5.89
N HIS A 113 -18.26 -4.45 7.17
CA HIS A 113 -18.27 -3.38 8.18
C HIS A 113 -16.83 -3.04 8.55
N CYS A 114 -16.46 -1.78 8.35
CA CYS A 114 -15.18 -1.23 8.79
C CYS A 114 -15.37 -0.64 10.19
N SER A 115 -14.70 -1.20 11.19
CA SER A 115 -14.76 -0.68 12.57
C SER A 115 -14.11 0.69 12.71
N ILE A 116 -13.16 1.04 11.84
CA ILE A 116 -12.46 2.33 11.86
C ILE A 116 -13.38 3.43 11.31
N CYS A 117 -14.05 3.17 10.18
CA CYS A 117 -14.98 4.11 9.56
C CYS A 117 -16.37 4.10 10.22
N ASP A 118 -16.62 3.15 11.13
CA ASP A 118 -17.92 2.86 11.75
C ASP A 118 -19.08 2.71 10.74
N ASN A 119 -18.77 2.27 9.52
CA ASN A 119 -19.75 2.13 8.45
C ASN A 119 -19.47 0.87 7.63
N CYS A 120 -20.52 0.34 7.02
CA CYS A 120 -20.34 -0.66 5.98
C CYS A 120 -19.73 0.02 4.76
N VAL A 121 -18.70 -0.61 4.19
CA VAL A 121 -18.03 -0.15 2.98
C VAL A 121 -18.04 -1.25 1.95
N GLU A 122 -18.15 -0.89 0.69
CA GLU A 122 -17.98 -1.83 -0.41
C GLU A 122 -16.53 -2.33 -0.44
N SER A 123 -16.35 -3.66 -0.37
CA SER A 123 -15.02 -4.24 -0.50
C SER A 123 -14.74 -4.49 -1.98
N LEU A 124 -13.69 -3.84 -2.48
CA LEU A 124 -13.15 -4.09 -3.80
C LEU A 124 -12.50 -5.48 -3.87
N LYS A 125 -13.33 -6.51 -4.13
CA LYS A 125 -12.87 -7.86 -4.49
C LYS A 125 -12.68 -8.03 -6.00
N ILE A 126 -12.21 -7.00 -6.69
CA ILE A 126 -11.73 -7.20 -8.07
C ILE A 126 -10.43 -7.98 -7.93
N GLY A 127 -10.31 -9.12 -8.62
CA GLY A 127 -9.10 -9.94 -8.57
C GLY A 127 -7.90 -9.14 -9.07
N PHE A 128 -6.74 -9.30 -8.44
CA PHE A 128 -5.50 -8.60 -8.84
C PHE A 128 -5.25 -8.65 -10.35
N LEU A 129 -5.46 -9.82 -10.96
CA LEU A 129 -5.32 -10.02 -12.40
C LEU A 129 -6.31 -9.20 -13.24
N GLU A 130 -7.54 -9.02 -12.76
CA GLU A 130 -8.54 -8.20 -13.46
C GLU A 130 -8.17 -6.72 -13.35
N THR A 131 -7.70 -6.25 -12.20
CA THR A 131 -7.17 -4.90 -12.04
C THR A 131 -5.99 -4.63 -12.98
N LEU A 132 -5.08 -5.60 -13.15
CA LEU A 132 -3.95 -5.47 -14.07
C LEU A 132 -4.39 -5.38 -15.54
N LYS A 133 -5.51 -6.03 -15.92
CA LYS A 133 -6.06 -5.94 -17.28
C LYS A 133 -6.70 -4.58 -17.55
N GLU A 134 -7.41 -4.04 -16.56
CA GLU A 134 -8.07 -2.72 -16.66
C GLU A 134 -7.04 -1.57 -16.73
N THR A 135 -5.92 -1.71 -16.03
CA THR A 135 -4.85 -0.70 -16.01
C THR A 135 -3.49 -1.29 -16.35
N PRO A 136 -3.17 -1.58 -17.63
CA PRO A 136 -1.91 -2.23 -18.01
C PRO A 136 -0.67 -1.40 -17.63
N GLY A 137 -0.80 -0.07 -17.50
CA GLY A 137 0.27 0.80 -17.03
C GLY A 137 0.78 0.47 -15.62
N THR A 138 -0.06 -0.10 -14.74
CA THR A 138 0.37 -0.49 -13.39
C THR A 138 1.32 -1.69 -13.41
N VAL A 139 1.25 -2.55 -14.45
CA VAL A 139 2.20 -3.66 -14.62
C VAL A 139 3.60 -3.10 -14.87
N LEU A 140 3.71 -2.10 -15.76
CA LEU A 140 4.98 -1.46 -16.06
C LEU A 140 5.57 -0.80 -14.80
N GLU A 141 4.76 -0.07 -14.03
CA GLU A 141 5.18 0.54 -12.77
C GLU A 141 5.72 -0.51 -11.78
N VAL A 142 4.99 -1.62 -11.59
CA VAL A 142 5.42 -2.70 -10.68
C VAL A 142 6.76 -3.31 -11.12
N LEU A 143 6.95 -3.54 -12.42
CA LEU A 143 8.21 -4.05 -12.94
C LEU A 143 9.35 -3.04 -12.74
N ILE A 144 9.12 -1.76 -13.04
CA ILE A 144 10.11 -0.70 -12.81
C ILE A 144 10.48 -0.65 -11.33
N CYS A 145 9.52 -0.62 -10.42
CA CYS A 145 9.76 -0.63 -8.97
C CYS A 145 10.56 -1.87 -8.54
N PHE A 146 10.22 -3.06 -9.05
CA PHE A 146 10.93 -4.29 -8.70
C PHE A 146 12.41 -4.24 -9.08
N PHE A 147 12.73 -3.90 -10.34
CA PHE A 147 14.11 -3.86 -10.80
C PHE A 147 14.91 -2.70 -10.19
N THR A 148 14.29 -1.54 -10.02
CA THR A 148 14.95 -0.37 -9.41
C THR A 148 15.24 -0.60 -7.93
N LEU A 149 14.28 -1.11 -7.15
CA LEU A 149 14.49 -1.41 -5.73
C LEU A 149 15.58 -2.48 -5.53
N TRP A 150 15.54 -3.56 -6.31
CA TRP A 150 16.57 -4.59 -6.24
C TRP A 150 17.96 -4.05 -6.55
N SER A 151 18.09 -3.26 -7.62
CA SER A 151 19.37 -2.65 -8.01
C SER A 151 19.89 -1.67 -6.96
N VAL A 152 19.03 -0.81 -6.41
CA VAL A 152 19.42 0.18 -5.39
C VAL A 152 19.88 -0.52 -4.10
N VAL A 153 19.16 -1.55 -3.64
CA VAL A 153 19.54 -2.30 -2.43
C VAL A 153 20.88 -3.02 -2.65
N GLY A 154 21.05 -3.69 -3.79
CA GLY A 154 22.30 -4.40 -4.11
C GLY A 154 23.50 -3.46 -4.19
N LEU A 155 23.37 -2.35 -4.91
CA LEU A 155 24.43 -1.36 -5.07
C LEU A 155 24.77 -0.68 -3.74
N THR A 156 23.76 -0.30 -2.95
CA THR A 156 23.96 0.30 -1.63
C THR A 156 24.66 -0.67 -0.68
N GLY A 157 24.25 -1.94 -0.66
CA GLY A 157 24.91 -2.98 0.13
C GLY A 157 26.37 -3.19 -0.26
N PHE A 158 26.65 -3.26 -1.57
CA PHE A 158 28.02 -3.38 -2.08
C PHE A 158 28.90 -2.18 -1.70
N HIS A 159 28.41 -0.95 -1.87
CA HIS A 159 29.17 0.24 -1.46
C HIS A 159 29.33 0.34 0.05
N THR A 160 28.32 -0.04 0.84
CA THR A 160 28.42 -0.09 2.29
C THR A 160 29.50 -1.09 2.72
N PHE A 161 29.57 -2.26 2.06
CA PHE A 161 30.62 -3.25 2.27
C PHE A 161 32.01 -2.71 1.94
N LEU A 162 32.18 -2.06 0.78
CA LEU A 162 33.46 -1.46 0.39
C LEU A 162 33.91 -0.36 1.35
N VAL A 163 33.00 0.51 1.77
CA VAL A 163 33.27 1.55 2.78
C VAL A 163 33.65 0.91 4.11
N ALA A 164 32.95 -0.15 4.52
CA ALA A 164 33.29 -0.90 5.73
C ALA A 164 34.67 -1.57 5.63
N LEU A 165 35.19 -1.86 4.44
CA LEU A 165 36.55 -2.36 4.26
C LEU A 165 37.59 -1.25 4.01
N ASN A 166 37.16 0.01 3.99
CA ASN A 166 37.93 1.16 3.54
C ASN A 166 38.66 0.87 2.21
N GLN A 167 37.89 0.37 1.25
CA GLN A 167 38.34 -0.03 -0.07
C GLN A 167 37.47 0.63 -1.13
N THR A 168 38.06 1.02 -2.26
CA THR A 168 37.34 1.55 -3.41
C THR A 168 36.90 0.44 -4.36
N THR A 169 35.87 0.68 -5.17
CA THR A 169 35.40 -0.28 -6.18
C THR A 169 36.50 -0.66 -7.18
N ASN A 170 37.40 0.29 -7.51
CA ASN A 170 38.53 0.04 -8.40
C ASN A 170 39.56 -0.93 -7.79
N GLU A 171 39.83 -0.83 -6.49
CA GLU A 171 40.75 -1.73 -5.78
C GLU A 171 40.16 -3.14 -5.62
N ASP A 172 38.84 -3.24 -5.44
CA ASP A 172 38.12 -4.51 -5.39
C ASP A 172 38.19 -5.26 -6.72
N ILE A 173 37.84 -4.58 -7.82
CA ILE A 173 37.84 -5.15 -9.16
C ILE A 173 39.25 -5.61 -9.57
N LYS A 174 40.28 -4.86 -9.17
CA LYS A 174 41.68 -5.19 -9.44
C LYS A 174 42.21 -6.30 -8.53
N GLY A 175 41.45 -6.73 -7.52
CA GLY A 175 41.91 -7.68 -6.51
C GLY A 175 43.13 -7.17 -5.74
N SER A 176 43.24 -5.85 -5.55
CA SER A 176 44.45 -5.21 -4.97
C SER A 176 44.77 -5.73 -3.56
N TRP A 177 43.74 -6.14 -2.81
CA TRP A 177 43.86 -6.61 -1.43
C TRP A 177 43.28 -8.02 -1.22
N THR A 178 42.72 -8.64 -2.26
CA THR A 178 42.08 -9.96 -2.22
C THR A 178 42.84 -10.93 -3.15
N GLY A 179 43.83 -11.66 -2.62
CA GLY A 179 44.69 -12.51 -3.45
C GLY A 179 45.66 -13.45 -2.72
N LYS A 180 46.35 -14.31 -3.48
CA LYS A 180 47.30 -15.35 -2.98
C LYS A 180 48.46 -14.77 -2.16
N ASN A 181 48.88 -13.54 -2.44
CA ASN A 181 49.73 -12.76 -1.54
C ASN A 181 48.80 -11.96 -0.63
N ARG A 182 48.57 -12.46 0.59
CA ARG A 182 47.71 -11.83 1.62
C ARG A 182 48.33 -10.53 2.12
N VAL A 183 48.37 -9.50 1.27
CA VAL A 183 48.74 -8.15 1.67
C VAL A 183 47.52 -7.53 2.33
N GLN A 184 47.62 -7.29 3.63
CA GLN A 184 46.53 -6.65 4.38
C GLN A 184 46.33 -5.21 3.89
N ASN A 185 45.08 -4.80 3.70
CA ASN A 185 44.74 -3.45 3.24
C ASN A 185 45.39 -2.40 4.19
N PRO A 186 46.37 -1.60 3.71
CA PRO A 186 47.10 -0.64 4.54
C PRO A 186 46.24 0.54 4.99
N TYR A 187 45.10 0.77 4.32
CA TYR A 187 44.12 1.77 4.70
C TYR A 187 43.10 1.23 5.72
N SER A 188 43.19 -0.04 6.13
CA SER A 188 42.31 -0.59 7.15
C SER A 188 42.67 -0.06 8.54
N HIS A 189 41.68 0.46 9.26
CA HIS A 189 41.83 0.98 10.63
C HIS A 189 41.23 0.04 11.67
N GLY A 190 41.32 -1.28 11.44
CA GLY A 190 40.61 -2.29 12.24
C GLY A 190 39.14 -2.41 11.84
N ASN A 191 38.86 -2.19 10.55
CA ASN A 191 37.51 -2.23 10.04
C ASN A 191 36.93 -3.65 10.11
N ILE A 192 35.60 -3.78 9.99
CA ILE A 192 34.87 -5.04 10.20
C ILE A 192 35.30 -6.05 9.11
N VAL A 193 36.04 -7.09 9.51
CA VAL A 193 36.44 -8.24 8.67
C VAL A 193 35.52 -9.41 8.96
#